data_AF-A0A518VCE1-F1
#
_entry.id   AF-A0A518VCE1-F1
#
_cell.length_a   1.000
_cell.length_b   1.000
_cell.length_c   1.000
_cell.angle_alpha   90.00
_cell.angle_beta   90.00
_cell.angle_gamma   90.00
#
_symmetry.space_group_name_H-M   'P 1'
#
loop_
_entity.id
_entity.type
_entity.pdbx_description
1 polymer ?
#
loop_
_entity_poly.entity_id
_entity_poly.type
_entity_poly.pdbx_seq_one_letter_code
_entity_poly.pdbx_strand_id
1 'polypeptide(L)'
;MRDTSIEVELKFEDESSFEYQANVIPRVGEIIDINVDDMIGNFEVLKVKHCVFKNKRPYGMPSQILSYVTVYIKNKNSGDIEND
;
A
#
# COMPACT_ATOMS: atom_id res chain seq x y z
N MET A 1 16.02 15.84 9.88
CA MET A 1 16.29 14.73 8.93
C MET A 1 15.05 14.62 8.05
N ARG A 2 15.18 14.50 6.73
CA ARG A 2 14.01 14.24 5.89
C ARG A 2 13.64 12.78 6.14
N ASP A 3 12.51 12.54 6.80
CA ASP A 3 11.96 11.20 6.90
C ASP A 3 11.77 10.68 5.47
N THR A 4 12.51 9.62 5.14
CA THR A 4 12.37 8.92 3.87
C THR A 4 11.03 8.18 3.91
N SER A 5 9.97 8.89 3.58
CA SER A 5 8.64 8.33 3.36
C SER A 5 8.61 7.55 2.06
N ILE A 6 8.03 6.36 2.08
CA ILE A 6 7.81 5.49 0.93
C ILE A 6 6.36 5.67 0.50
N GLU A 7 6.13 5.92 -0.78
CA GLU A 7 4.79 5.93 -1.36
C GLU A 7 4.27 4.49 -1.48
N VAL A 8 3.17 4.22 -0.79
CA VAL A 8 2.52 2.92 -0.74
C VAL A 8 1.08 3.05 -1.21
N GLU A 9 0.70 2.23 -2.19
CA GLU A 9 -0.68 2.02 -2.61
C GLU A 9 -1.22 0.78 -1.90
N LEU A 10 -2.26 0.93 -1.08
CA LEU A 10 -3.04 -0.17 -0.54
C LEU A 10 -4.12 -0.56 -1.56
N LYS A 11 -4.24 -1.85 -1.89
CA LYS A 11 -5.31 -2.41 -2.73
C LYS A 11 -6.18 -3.35 -1.93
N PHE A 12 -7.47 -3.07 -1.91
CA PHE A 12 -8.48 -3.88 -1.23
C PHE A 12 -9.06 -4.94 -2.18
N GLU A 13 -9.80 -5.90 -1.63
CA GLU A 13 -10.42 -6.99 -2.40
C GLU A 13 -11.54 -6.51 -3.34
N ASP A 14 -12.20 -5.39 -3.00
CA ASP A 14 -13.23 -4.74 -3.82
C ASP A 14 -12.66 -3.87 -4.95
N GLU A 15 -11.36 -4.04 -5.25
CA GLU A 15 -10.58 -3.28 -6.23
C GLU A 15 -10.38 -1.79 -5.90
N SER A 16 -10.88 -1.31 -4.76
CA SER A 16 -10.57 0.03 -4.29
C SER A 16 -9.08 0.15 -3.93
N SER A 17 -8.56 1.38 -3.92
CA SER A 17 -7.20 1.64 -3.49
C SER A 17 -7.06 2.96 -2.74
N PHE A 18 -6.03 3.01 -1.89
CA PHE A 18 -5.69 4.17 -1.08
C PHE A 18 -4.18 4.36 -1.07
N GLU A 19 -3.71 5.55 -1.44
CA GLU A 19 -2.29 5.90 -1.41
C GLU A 19 -1.94 6.57 -0.08
N TYR A 20 -0.84 6.14 0.53
CA TYR A 20 -0.33 6.73 1.75
C TYR A 20 1.21 6.71 1.80
N GLN A 21 1.76 7.52 2.71
CA GLN A 21 3.18 7.54 2.99
C GLN A 21 3.50 6.68 4.21
N ALA A 22 4.40 5.72 4.02
CA ALA A 22 4.85 4.82 5.08
C ALA A 22 6.35 5.00 5.33
N ASN A 23 6.78 4.93 6.60
CA ASN A 23 8.20 4.92 6.94
C ASN A 23 8.83 3.53 6.70
N VAL A 24 8.00 2.48 6.70
CA VAL A 24 8.40 1.09 6.53
C VAL A 24 7.40 0.40 5.61
N ILE A 25 7.90 -0.50 4.76
CA ILE A 25 7.04 -1.30 3.89
C ILE A 25 6.40 -2.42 4.71
N PRO A 26 5.05 -2.53 4.72
CA PRO A 26 4.37 -3.61 5.41
C PRO A 26 4.81 -4.99 4.92
N ARG A 27 4.82 -5.98 5.81
CA ARG A 27 5.17 -7.37 5.51
C ARG A 27 3.93 -8.21 5.26
N VAL A 28 4.06 -9.27 4.46
CA VAL A 28 2.99 -10.26 4.31
C VAL A 28 2.65 -10.90 5.66
N GLY A 29 1.35 -10.97 5.98
CA GLY A 29 0.80 -11.42 7.25
C GLY A 29 0.77 -10.35 8.35
N GLU A 30 1.30 -9.15 8.11
CA GLU A 30 1.20 -8.04 9.05
C GLU A 30 -0.24 -7.52 9.11
N ILE A 31 -0.68 -7.11 10.29
CA ILE A 31 -1.96 -6.42 10.49
C ILE A 31 -1.68 -4.92 10.52
N ILE A 32 -2.30 -4.20 9.61
CA ILE A 32 -2.24 -2.74 9.52
C ILE A 32 -3.54 -2.18 10.07
N ASP A 33 -3.44 -1.30 11.05
CA ASP A 33 -4.58 -0.53 11.55
C ASP A 33 -4.70 0.74 10.72
N ILE A 34 -5.81 0.87 10.00
CA ILE A 34 -6.09 2.05 9.18
C ILE A 34 -7.24 2.81 9.82
N ASN A 35 -7.01 4.10 10.07
CA ASN A 35 -7.98 5.02 10.63
C ASN A 35 -7.92 6.34 9.85
N VAL A 36 -8.66 6.38 8.75
CA VAL A 36 -8.90 7.57 7.92
C VAL A 36 -10.40 7.82 7.87
N ASP A 37 -10.80 9.07 7.64
CA ASP A 37 -12.18 9.59 7.84
C ASP A 37 -13.30 8.61 7.44
N ASP A 38 -13.19 7.99 6.26
CA ASP A 38 -14.21 7.07 5.72
C ASP A 38 -13.85 5.57 5.86
N MET A 39 -12.72 5.24 6.47
CA MET A 39 -12.23 3.86 6.58
C MET A 39 -11.48 3.59 7.89
N ILE A 40 -12.14 2.81 8.75
CA ILE A 40 -11.61 2.36 10.04
C ILE A 40 -11.61 0.83 10.06
N GLY A 41 -10.45 0.20 10.22
CA GLY A 41 -10.36 -1.25 10.32
C GLY A 41 -8.96 -1.80 10.45
N ASN A 42 -8.91 -3.10 10.77
CA ASN A 42 -7.68 -3.89 10.83
C ASN A 42 -7.57 -4.68 9.53
N PHE A 43 -6.44 -4.57 8.86
CA PHE A 43 -6.25 -5.13 7.53
C PHE A 43 -5.04 -6.05 7.50
N GLU A 44 -5.23 -7.29 7.07
CA GLU A 44 -4.14 -8.25 6.89
C GLU A 44 -3.48 -8.04 5.53
N VAL A 45 -2.15 -7.94 5.52
CA VAL A 45 -1.35 -7.86 4.29
C VAL A 45 -1.27 -9.24 3.64
N LEU A 46 -1.86 -9.37 2.46
CA LEU A 46 -1.86 -10.59 1.68
C LEU A 46 -0.64 -10.69 0.76
N LYS A 47 -0.22 -9.56 0.18
CA LYS A 47 0.84 -9.52 -0.82
C LYS A 47 1.46 -8.14 -0.91
N VAL A 48 2.75 -8.10 -1.18
CA VAL A 48 3.50 -6.86 -1.41
C VAL A 48 4.18 -6.95 -2.77
N LYS A 49 4.01 -5.93 -3.61
CA LYS A 49 4.66 -5.79 -4.92
C LYS A 49 5.46 -4.50 -4.96
N HIS A 50 6.74 -4.63 -5.23
CA HIS A 50 7.60 -3.47 -5.49
C HIS A 50 7.67 -3.24 -6.98
N CYS A 51 7.37 -2.02 -7.41
CA CYS A 51 7.45 -1.66 -8.80
C CYS A 51 8.40 -0.48 -8.98
N VAL A 52 9.34 -0.62 -9.92
CA VAL A 52 10.33 0.40 -10.22
C VAL A 52 10.13 0.85 -11.67
N PHE A 53 9.75 2.11 -11.84
CA PHE A 53 9.54 2.73 -13.14
C PHE A 53 10.68 3.68 -13.46
N LYS A 54 11.25 3.53 -14.64
CA LYS A 54 12.26 4.45 -15.15
C LYS A 54 11.62 5.34 -16.21
N ASN A 55 11.27 6.57 -15.83
CA ASN A 55 10.80 7.57 -16.77
C ASN A 55 12.00 8.18 -17.50
N LYS A 56 12.13 7.86 -18.80
CA LYS A 56 13.05 8.55 -19.70
C LYS A 56 12.49 9.95 -19.98
N ARG A 57 13.17 10.99 -19.49
CA ARG A 57 12.83 12.38 -19.79
C ARG A 57 13.45 12.81 -21.13
N PRO A 58 12.86 13.78 -21.85
CA PRO A 58 13.44 14.33 -23.07
C PRO A 58 14.83 14.95 -22.83
N TYR A 59 15.64 14.96 -23.90
CA TYR A 59 16.99 15.52 -24.05
C TYR A 59 17.68 16.14 -22.81
N GLY A 60 18.72 15.45 -22.32
CA GLY A 60 19.69 15.98 -21.36
C GLY A 60 19.30 15.90 -19.88
N MET A 61 18.03 15.58 -19.56
CA MET A 61 17.61 15.41 -18.17
C MET A 61 17.91 13.99 -17.64
N PRO A 62 18.37 13.86 -16.39
CA PRO A 62 18.55 12.56 -15.75
C PRO A 62 17.21 11.81 -15.71
N SER A 63 17.25 10.50 -15.99
CA SER A 63 16.07 9.64 -15.86
C SER A 63 15.58 9.66 -14.41
N GLN A 64 14.28 9.81 -14.22
CA GLN A 64 13.69 9.68 -12.90
C GLN A 64 13.35 8.21 -12.67
N ILE A 65 13.83 7.65 -11.56
CA ILE A 65 13.39 6.36 -11.06
C ILE A 65 12.28 6.64 -10.05
N LEU A 66 11.09 6.14 -10.33
CA LEU A 66 9.96 6.12 -9.40
C LEU A 66 9.89 4.71 -8.82
N SER A 67 9.91 4.60 -7.49
CA SER A 67 9.69 3.34 -6.79
C SER A 67 8.42 3.49 -5.99
N TYR A 68 7.43 2.64 -6.27
CA TYR A 68 6.21 2.57 -5.47
C TYR A 68 5.97 1.12 -5.03
N VAL A 69 5.26 0.98 -3.92
CA VAL A 69 4.91 -0.31 -3.35
C VAL A 69 3.40 -0.48 -3.36
N THR A 70 2.91 -1.55 -3.98
CA THR A 70 1.50 -1.93 -3.88
C THR A 70 1.35 -3.04 -2.83
N VAL A 71 0.51 -2.82 -1.83
CA VAL A 71 0.22 -3.77 -0.75
C VAL A 71 -1.24 -4.20 -0.88
N TYR A 72 -1.47 -5.48 -1.07
CA TYR A 72 -2.81 -6.05 -1.13
C TYR A 72 -3.25 -6.40 0.27
N ILE A 73 -4.44 -5.96 0.66
CA ILE A 73 -4.94 -6.11 2.01
C ILE A 73 -6.37 -6.64 2.04
N LYS A 74 -6.71 -7.36 3.11
CA LYS A 74 -8.06 -7.85 3.40
C LYS A 74 -8.51 -7.38 4.78
N ASN A 75 -9.79 -7.00 4.88
CA ASN A 75 -10.37 -6.60 6.16
C ASN A 75 -10.48 -7.82 7.10
N LYS A 76 -9.96 -7.70 8.33
CA LYS A 76 -10.14 -8.70 9.40
C LYS A 76 -11.45 -8.51 10.17
N ASN A 77 -12.04 -7.31 10.13
CA ASN A 77 -13.30 -6.99 10.82
C ASN A 77 -14.54 -7.41 10.03
N SER A 78 -14.41 -7.85 8.77
CA SER A 78 -15.45 -8.63 8.11
C SER A 78 -15.44 -10.02 8.73
N GLY A 79 -16.04 -10.12 9.93
CA GLY A 79 -16.33 -11.40 10.53
C GLY A 79 -17.08 -12.23 9.51
N ASP A 80 -16.51 -13.39 9.17
CA ASP A 80 -17.28 -14.52 8.73
C ASP A 80 -18.37 -14.72 9.80
N ILE A 81 -19.59 -14.26 9.52
CA ILE A 81 -20.76 -14.80 10.18
C ILE A 81 -20.86 -16.22 9.62
N GLU A 82 -20.09 -17.15 10.19
CA GLU A 82 -20.38 -18.57 10.11
C GLU A 82 -21.77 -18.75 10.72
N ASN A 83 -22.79 -18.77 9.86
CA ASN A 83 -24.10 -19.29 10.25
C ASN A 83 -23.95 -20.81 10.30
N ASP A 84 -23.78 -21.34 11.52
CA ASP A 84 -24.04 -22.75 11.84
C ASP A 84 -25.50 -22.90 12.31
#